data_AF-S9QQA4-F1
#
_entry.id   AF-S9QQA4-F1
#
_cell.length_a   1.000
_cell.length_b   1.000
_cell.length_c   1.000
_cell.angle_alpha   90.00
_cell.angle_beta   90.00
_cell.angle_gamma   90.00
#
_symmetry.space_group_name_H-M   'P 1'
#
loop_
_entity.id
_entity.type
_entity.pdbx_description
1 polymer ?
#
loop_
_entity_poly.entity_id
_entity_poly.type
_entity_poly.pdbx_seq_one_letter_code
_entity_poly.pdbx_strand_id
1 'polypeptide(L)' 'MDWSDPKARLSLIEEVGPEKFGALLRAHEEACVVDTVNGYRIRTTETRFGTLYTLEGTRAAYASLARARDEAMVLPHQA' A
#
# COMPACT_ATOMS: atom_id res chain seq x y z
N MET A 1 -2.47 10.42 11.56
CA MET A 1 -2.99 11.18 10.40
C MET A 1 -3.78 10.23 9.54
N ASP A 2 -4.89 10.69 8.98
CA ASP A 2 -5.60 9.96 7.91
C ASP A 2 -4.89 10.20 6.58
N TRP A 3 -4.32 9.15 5.99
CA TRP A 3 -3.63 9.20 4.70
C TRP A 3 -4.58 9.24 3.49
N SER A 4 -5.89 9.02 3.72
CA SER A 4 -6.92 9.16 2.70
C SER A 4 -7.41 10.61 2.56
N ASP A 5 -7.16 11.48 3.54
CA ASP A 5 -7.51 12.91 3.49
C ASP A 5 -6.48 13.71 2.68
N PRO A 6 -6.84 14.26 1.50
CA PRO A 6 -5.92 15.05 0.69
C PRO A 6 -5.50 16.36 1.36
N LYS A 7 -6.34 16.96 2.22
CA LYS A 7 -6.00 18.20 2.92
C LYS A 7 -4.96 17.94 4.00
N ALA A 8 -5.16 16.92 4.82
CA ALA A 8 -4.20 16.51 5.83
C ALA A 8 -2.83 16.20 5.21
N ARG A 9 -2.81 15.48 4.07
CA ARG A 9 -1.57 15.20 3.34
C ARG A 9 -0.87 16.44 2.82
N LEU A 10 -1.62 17.39 2.24
CA LEU A 10 -1.02 18.64 1.77
C LEU A 10 -0.41 19.43 2.93
N SER A 11 -1.15 19.59 4.03
CA SER A 11 -0.64 20.28 5.22
C SER A 11 0.61 19.61 5.79
N LEU A 12 0.68 18.27 5.78
CA LEU A 12 1.88 17.56 6.21
C LEU A 12 3.07 17.84 5.29
N ILE A 13 2.88 17.82 3.97
CA ILE A 13 3.94 18.14 3.00
C ILE A 13 4.48 19.56 3.24
N GLU A 14 3.58 20.53 3.46
CA GLU A 14 3.93 21.92 3.73
C GLU A 14 4.70 22.08 5.06
N GLU A 15 4.34 21.31 6.09
CA GLU A 15 4.96 21.35 7.41
C GLU A 15 6.35 20.71 7.44
N VAL A 16 6.48 19.50 6.88
CA VAL A 16 7.71 18.70 7.02
C VAL A 16 8.64 18.75 5.81
N GLY A 17 8.16 19.28 4.69
CA GLY A 17 8.86 19.27 3.42
C GLY A 17 8.80 17.92 2.68
N PRO A 18 9.13 17.91 1.38
CA PRO A 18 8.93 16.74 0.51
C PRO A 18 9.77 15.51 0.88
N GLU A 19 11.01 15.70 1.35
CA GLU A 19 11.88 14.56 1.71
C GLU A 19 11.36 13.81 2.94
N LYS A 20 11.06 14.55 4.02
CA LYS A 20 10.53 13.96 5.25
C LYS A 20 9.12 13.40 5.03
N PHE A 21 8.29 14.07 4.23
CA PHE A 21 7.02 13.53 3.80
C PHE A 21 7.20 12.19 3.06
N GLY A 22 8.14 12.10 2.12
CA GLY A 22 8.44 10.86 1.40
C GLY A 22 8.93 9.73 2.32
N ALA A 23 9.69 10.06 3.38
CA ALA A 23 10.07 9.08 4.39
C ALA A 23 8.86 8.58 5.21
N LEU A 24 7.98 9.49 5.64
CA LEU A 24 6.76 9.14 6.36
C LEU A 24 5.79 8.34 5.52
N LEU A 25 5.63 8.69 4.24
CA LEU A 25 4.79 7.96 3.30
C LEU A 25 5.30 6.52 3.12
N ARG A 26 6.61 6.34 2.88
CA ARG A 26 7.21 5.00 2.79
C ARG A 26 7.03 4.20 4.07
N ALA A 27 7.22 4.81 5.23
CA ALA A 27 7.00 4.15 6.52
C ALA A 27 5.53 3.74 6.72
N HIS A 28 4.60 4.57 6.28
CA HIS A 28 3.17 4.24 6.29
C HIS A 28 2.86 3.08 5.34
N GLU A 29 3.38 3.12 4.11
CA GLU A 29 3.20 2.03 3.15
C GLU A 29 3.76 0.70 3.66
N GLU A 30 4.92 0.72 4.33
CA GLU A 30 5.52 -0.45 4.96
C GLU A 30 4.63 -0.99 6.09
N ALA A 31 4.08 -0.10 6.92
CA ALA A 31 3.17 -0.47 8.01
C ALA A 31 1.85 -1.07 7.51
N CYS A 32 1.47 -0.80 6.26
CA CYS A 32 0.28 -1.38 5.61
C CYS A 32 0.54 -2.75 4.98
N VAL A 33 1.77 -3.26 4.96
CA VAL A 33 2.08 -4.61 4.48
C VAL A 33 1.47 -5.62 5.45
N VAL A 34 0.54 -6.43 4.97
CA VAL A 34 -0.14 -7.47 5.76
C VAL A 34 0.39 -8.87 5.46
N ASP A 35 1.06 -9.05 4.32
CA ASP A 35 1.67 -10.32 3.94
C ASP A 35 2.73 -10.14 2.84
N THR A 36 3.59 -11.15 2.66
CA THR A 36 4.51 -11.24 1.54
C THR A 36 4.44 -12.64 0.94
N VAL A 37 4.03 -12.75 -0.32
CA VAL A 37 3.83 -14.03 -1.00
C VAL A 37 4.57 -14.02 -2.33
N ASN A 38 5.43 -15.01 -2.55
CA ASN A 38 6.21 -15.16 -3.78
C ASN A 38 7.02 -13.90 -4.18
N GLY A 39 7.54 -13.18 -3.17
CA GLY A 39 8.27 -11.92 -3.34
C GLY A 39 7.39 -10.67 -3.44
N TYR A 40 6.07 -10.84 -3.60
CA TYR A 40 5.11 -9.74 -3.67
C TYR A 40 4.65 -9.34 -2.28
N ARG A 41 4.86 -8.06 -1.92
CA ARG A 41 4.28 -7.47 -0.71
C ARG A 41 2.81 -7.16 -0.95
N ILE A 42 1.95 -7.65 -0.07
CA ILE A 42 0.51 -7.39 -0.09
C ILE A 42 0.22 -6.29 0.91
N ARG A 43 -0.30 -5.15 0.43
CA ARG A 43 -0.64 -4.00 1.26
C ARG A 43 -2.15 -3.78 1.35
N THR A 44 -2.65 -3.38 2.50
CA THR A 44 -4.02 -2.88 2.61
C THR A 44 -4.09 -1.43 2.11
N THR A 45 -5.13 -1.12 1.35
CA THR A 45 -5.42 0.24 0.90
C THR A 45 -6.87 0.55 1.17
N GLU A 46 -7.13 1.60 1.94
CA GLU A 46 -8.50 2.09 2.16
C GLU A 46 -8.97 2.89 0.96
N THR A 47 -10.18 2.59 0.50
CA THR A 47 -10.82 3.30 -0.62
C THR A 47 -12.27 3.62 -0.26
N ARG A 48 -12.93 4.45 -1.07
CA ARG A 48 -14.37 4.70 -0.93
C ARG A 48 -15.25 3.45 -1.05
N PHE A 49 -14.70 2.34 -1.57
CA PHE A 49 -15.40 1.06 -1.74
C PHE A 49 -15.04 0.05 -0.63
N GLY A 50 -14.31 0.48 0.40
CA GLY A 50 -13.76 -0.37 1.45
C GLY A 50 -12.28 -0.67 1.26
N THR A 51 -11.79 -1.63 2.05
CA THR A 51 -10.38 -2.06 2.04
C THR A 51 -10.08 -2.98 0.86
N LEU A 52 -9.04 -2.66 0.11
CA LEU A 52 -8.48 -3.53 -0.92
C LEU A 52 -7.10 -4.04 -0.52
N TYR A 53 -6.69 -5.13 -1.13
CA TYR A 53 -5.40 -5.79 -0.95
C TYR A 53 -4.59 -5.66 -2.24
N THR A 54 -3.63 -4.76 -2.23
CA THR A 54 -2.81 -4.39 -3.40
C THR A 54 -1.55 -5.23 -3.43
N LEU A 55 -1.22 -5.82 -4.59
CA LEU A 55 0.04 -6.52 -4.82
C LEU A 55 1.09 -5.53 -5.32
N GLU A 56 2.10 -5.25 -4.51
CA GLU A 56 3.17 -4.32 -4.86
C GLU A 56 3.97 -4.80 -6.07
N GLY A 57 4.44 -3.89 -6.92
CA GLY A 57 5.10 -4.25 -8.18
C GLY A 57 4.11 -4.62 -9.30
N THR A 58 2.82 -4.72 -9.00
CA THR A 58 1.75 -4.92 -9.97
C THR A 58 0.79 -3.72 -10.02
N ARG A 59 -0.17 -3.76 -10.95
CA ARG A 59 -1.32 -2.82 -11.00
C ARG A 59 -2.62 -3.48 -10.53
N ALA A 60 -2.51 -4.56 -9.74
CA ALA A 60 -3.65 -5.35 -9.29
C ALA A 60 -3.95 -5.12 -7.81
N ALA A 61 -5.25 -5.03 -7.50
CA ALA A 61 -5.76 -5.02 -6.13
C ALA A 61 -7.01 -5.89 -6.05
N TYR A 62 -7.20 -6.54 -4.90
CA TYR A 62 -8.25 -7.52 -4.69
C TYR A 62 -9.12 -7.16 -3.49
N ALA A 63 -10.39 -7.57 -3.51
CA ALA A 63 -11.31 -7.34 -2.40
C ALA A 63 -11.05 -8.25 -1.18
N SER A 64 -10.24 -9.29 -1.33
CA SER A 64 -9.90 -10.22 -0.23
C SER A 64 -8.42 -10.58 -0.24
N LEU A 65 -7.86 -10.79 0.96
CA LEU A 65 -6.48 -11.22 1.15
C LEU A 65 -6.23 -12.59 0.50
N ALA A 66 -7.17 -13.52 0.62
CA ALA A 66 -7.05 -14.86 0.02
C ALA A 66 -6.85 -14.78 -1.50
N ARG A 67 -7.65 -13.95 -2.20
CA ARG A 67 -7.50 -13.81 -3.65
C ARG A 67 -6.18 -13.15 -4.04
N ALA A 68 -5.70 -12.19 -3.26
CA ALA A 68 -4.39 -11.57 -3.48
C ALA A 68 -3.25 -12.58 -3.31
N ARG A 69 -3.32 -13.46 -2.30
CA ARG A 69 -2.36 -14.55 -2.09
C ARG A 69 -2.34 -15.54 -3.25
N ASP A 70 -3.52 -15.98 -3.69
CA ASP A 70 -3.66 -16.94 -4.79
C ASP A 70 -3.02 -16.38 -6.07
N GLU A 71 -3.24 -15.10 -6.37
CA GLU A 71 -2.63 -14.47 -7.54
C GLU A 71 -1.11 -14.35 -7.37
N ALA A 72 -0.63 -13.87 -6.22
CA ALA A 72 0.80 -13.71 -5.98
C ALA A 72 1.58 -15.02 -6.18
N MET A 73 0.99 -16.16 -5.80
CA MET A 73 1.60 -17.49 -5.97
C MET A 73 1.76 -17.92 -7.43
N VAL A 74 0.89 -17.47 -8.34
CA VAL A 74 0.94 -17.87 -9.75
C VAL A 74 1.75 -16.91 -10.63
N LEU A 75 2.08 -15.72 -10.12
CA LEU A 75 2.96 -14.78 -10.79
C LEU A 75 4.42 -15.26 -10.78
N PRO A 76 5.27 -14.80 -11.71
CA PRO A 76 6.71 -15.03 -11.62
C PRO A 76 7.25 -14.49 -10.30
N HIS A 77 8.19 -15.21 -9.66
CA HIS A 77 8.78 -14.76 -8.41
C HIS A 77 9.36 -13.34 -8.52
N GLN A 78 8.98 -12.46 -7.60
CA GLN A 78 9.53 -11.12 -7.52
C GLN A 78 10.84 -11.15 -6.73
N ALA A 79 11.94 -10.83 -7.40
CA ALA A 79 13.27 -10.74 -6.82
C ALA A 79 13.45 -9.53 -5.90
#